data_AF-A0A7X0HH56-F1
#
_entry.id   AF-A0A7X0HH56-F1
#
_cell.length_a   1.000
_cell.length_b   1.000
_cell.length_c   1.000
_cell.angle_alpha   90.00
_cell.angle_beta   90.00
_cell.angle_gamma   90.00
#
_symmetry.space_group_name_H-M   'P 1'
#
loop_
_entity.id
_entity.type
_entity.pdbx_description
1 polymer ?
#
loop_
_entity_poly.entity_id
_entity_poly.type
_entity_poly.pdbx_seq_one_letter_code
_entity_poly.pdbx_strand_id
1 'polypeptide(L)' 'MLRAGRLIWNDWPTGVAVTRAMHHGGPWPSTTSPLRTSVGGTAVPRWLRPIAYQNMPEALLPQALQTSNP' A
#
# COMPACT_ATOMS: atom_id res chain seq x y z
N MET A 1 16.98 -3.03 -15.37
CA MET A 1 16.04 -3.71 -14.44
C MET A 1 16.44 -3.38 -13.01
N LEU A 2 15.59 -2.69 -12.25
CA LEU A 2 15.81 -2.48 -10.81
C LEU A 2 15.63 -3.81 -10.08
N ARG A 3 16.64 -4.27 -9.35
CA ARG A 3 16.68 -5.60 -8.71
C ARG A 3 16.19 -5.63 -7.26
N ALA A 4 15.87 -4.48 -6.66
CA ALA A 4 15.57 -4.35 -5.24
C ALA A 4 14.33 -3.50 -4.98
N GLY A 5 13.63 -3.76 -3.86
CA GLY A 5 12.52 -2.94 -3.41
C GLY A 5 12.92 -1.68 -2.63
N ARG A 6 14.16 -1.61 -2.14
CA ARG A 6 14.69 -0.45 -1.41
C ARG A 6 16.14 -0.21 -1.79
N LEU A 7 16.48 1.04 -2.05
CA LEU A 7 17.83 1.50 -2.34
C LEU A 7 18.32 2.33 -1.17
N ILE A 8 19.59 2.13 -0.82
CA ILE A 8 20.25 2.78 0.31
C ILE A 8 21.60 3.24 -0.19
N TRP A 9 22.02 4.43 0.24
CA TRP A 9 23.27 5.05 -0.16
C TRP A 9 24.11 5.34 1.09
N ASN A 10 25.37 4.91 1.09
CA ASN A 10 26.33 5.10 2.19
C ASN A 10 25.84 4.61 3.57
N ASP A 11 25.05 3.54 3.62
CA ASP A 11 24.56 2.96 4.87
C ASP A 11 24.22 1.47 4.69
N TRP A 12 23.99 0.77 5.81
CA TRP A 12 23.68 -0.66 5.85
C TRP A 12 22.18 -0.94 5.70
N PRO A 13 21.78 -2.07 5.09
CA PRO A 13 20.38 -2.36 4.81
C PRO A 13 19.58 -2.94 5.99
N THR A 14 20.22 -3.21 7.12
CA THR A 14 19.63 -3.94 8.24
C THR A 14 18.47 -3.20 8.90
N GLY A 15 18.57 -1.87 9.02
CA GLY A 15 17.50 -1.02 9.55
C GLY A 15 16.28 -0.95 8.62
N VAL A 16 15.09 -1.15 9.17
CA VAL A 16 13.80 -1.02 8.45
C VAL A 16 12.89 -0.05 9.20
N ALA A 17 12.86 1.20 8.75
CA ALA A 17 11.99 2.22 9.35
C ALA A 17 10.50 1.95 9.07
N VAL A 18 9.64 2.09 10.08
CA VAL A 18 8.19 1.97 9.95
C VAL A 18 7.59 3.33 9.59
N THR A 19 7.56 3.65 8.30
CA THR A 19 7.05 4.94 7.78
C THR A 19 6.09 4.73 6.61
N ARG A 20 5.41 5.78 6.15
CA ARG A 20 4.57 5.71 4.93
C ARG A 20 5.38 5.50 3.64
N ALA A 21 6.66 5.87 3.63
CA ALA A 21 7.54 5.78 2.46
C ALA A 21 8.24 4.41 2.33
N MET A 22 8.11 3.52 3.30
CA MET A 22 8.82 2.23 3.30
C MET A 22 8.34 1.31 2.18
N HIS A 23 9.30 0.69 1.49
CA HIS A 23 9.06 -0.41 0.56
C HIS A 23 9.91 -1.63 0.96
N HIS A 24 9.34 -2.48 1.82
CA HIS A 24 9.94 -3.75 2.24
C HIS A 24 9.39 -4.87 1.36
N GLY A 25 10.19 -5.27 0.37
CA GLY A 25 9.83 -6.18 -0.71
C GLY A 25 10.80 -6.03 -1.89
N GLY A 26 10.30 -6.21 -3.12
CA GLY A 26 11.09 -6.12 -4.35
C GLY A 26 10.69 -7.18 -5.39
N PRO A 27 11.46 -7.36 -6.47
CA PRO A 27 11.25 -8.47 -7.40
C PRO A 27 11.40 -9.85 -6.74
N TRP A 28 10.79 -10.88 -7.32
CA TRP A 28 11.03 -12.28 -6.92
C TRP A 28 12.56 -12.59 -6.92
N PRO A 29 13.13 -13.27 -5.91
CA PRO A 29 12.46 -14.00 -4.83
C PRO A 29 12.24 -13.23 -3.52
N SER A 30 12.51 -11.92 -3.49
CA SER A 30 12.33 -11.13 -2.25
C SER A 30 10.87 -11.06 -1.77
N THR A 31 9.91 -11.12 -2.70
CA THR A 31 8.47 -11.26 -2.43
C THR A 31 7.78 -11.86 -3.66
N THR A 32 6.59 -12.43 -3.45
CA THR A 32 5.68 -12.87 -4.51
C THR A 32 4.78 -11.75 -5.03
N SER A 33 4.82 -10.56 -4.41
CA SER A 33 4.02 -9.39 -4.81
C SER A 33 4.91 -8.14 -4.90
N PRO A 34 5.58 -7.89 -6.05
CA PRO A 34 6.61 -6.85 -6.19
C PRO A 34 6.06 -5.41 -6.18
N LEU A 35 4.74 -5.24 -6.38
CA LEU A 35 4.06 -3.93 -6.39
C LEU A 35 3.51 -3.53 -5.00
N ARG A 36 3.90 -4.24 -3.94
CA ARG A 36 3.42 -4.05 -2.57
C ARG A 36 4.58 -4.05 -1.58
N THR A 37 4.36 -3.40 -0.43
CA THR A 37 5.26 -3.45 0.73
C THR A 37 4.66 -4.30 1.84
N SER A 38 5.50 -5.00 2.60
CA SER A 38 5.08 -5.71 3.82
C SER A 38 5.19 -4.88 5.10
N VAL A 39 5.92 -3.76 5.08
CA VAL A 39 6.15 -2.85 6.22
C VAL A 39 5.79 -1.42 5.83
N GLY A 40 5.26 -0.65 6.79
CA GLY A 40 4.88 0.76 6.59
C GLY A 40 3.38 0.95 6.37
N GLY A 41 2.93 2.20 6.42
CA GLY A 41 1.48 2.53 6.33
C GLY A 41 0.82 2.10 5.02
N THR A 42 1.60 1.96 3.95
CA THR A 42 1.17 1.48 2.63
C THR A 42 1.14 -0.05 2.50
N ALA A 43 1.31 -0.79 3.60
CA ALA A 43 1.17 -2.24 3.64
C ALA A 43 -0.30 -2.70 3.75
N VAL A 44 -1.19 -1.83 4.25
CA VAL A 44 -2.63 -2.11 4.46
C VAL A 44 -3.37 -2.50 3.17
N PRO A 45 -3.14 -1.86 2.00
CA PRO A 45 -3.82 -2.22 0.75
C PRO A 45 -3.64 -3.66 0.27
N ARG A 46 -2.75 -4.47 0.88
CA ARG A 46 -2.66 -5.91 0.61
C ARG A 46 -3.88 -6.69 1.08
N TRP A 47 -4.65 -6.11 2.00
CA TRP A 47 -5.82 -6.73 2.62
C TRP A 47 -7.14 -6.06 2.20
N LEU A 48 -7.06 -5.07 1.30
CA LEU A 48 -8.21 -4.32 0.82
C LEU A 48 -8.56 -4.71 -0.61
N ARG A 49 -9.84 -4.55 -0.94
CA ARG A 49 -10.42 -4.74 -2.28
C ARG A 49 -11.27 -3.51 -2.61
N PRO A 50 -11.08 -2.87 -3.77
CA PRO A 50 -11.97 -1.79 -4.20
C PRO A 50 -13.36 -2.34 -4.56
N ILE A 51 -14.40 -1.55 -4.28
CA ILE A 51 -15.79 -1.78 -4.69
C ILE A 51 -16.31 -0.47 -5.28
N ALA A 52 -16.88 -0.52 -6.48
CA ALA A 52 -17.51 0.63 -7.12
C ALA A 52 -19.02 0.62 -6.86
N TYR A 53 -19.59 1.80 -6.63
CA TYR A 53 -21.03 2.01 -6.43
C TYR A 53 -21.52 2.93 -7.57
N GLN A 54 -22.56 2.50 -8.30
CA GLN A 54 -23.12 3.26 -9.42
C GLN A 54 -24.62 3.46 -9.21
N ASN A 55 -25.09 4.70 -9.35
CA ASN A 55 -26.50 5.08 -9.17
C ASN A 55 -27.11 4.63 -7.83
N MET A 56 -26.29 4.56 -6.76
CA MET A 56 -26.72 4.16 -5.42
C MET A 56 -27.39 5.36 -4.72
N PRO A 57 -28.55 5.19 -4.08
CA PRO A 57 -29.14 6.23 -3.24
C PRO A 57 -28.19 6.65 -2.10
N GLU A 58 -28.16 7.95 -1.77
CA GLU A 58 -27.25 8.53 -0.76
C GLU A 58 -27.30 7.80 0.59
N ALA A 59 -28.50 7.46 1.06
CA ALA A 59 -28.71 6.78 2.34
C ALA A 59 -28.17 5.34 2.39
N LEU A 60 -27.87 4.73 1.24
CA LEU A 60 -27.30 3.39 1.12
C LEU A 60 -25.79 3.40 0.82
N LEU A 61 -25.20 4.56 0.55
CA LEU A 61 -23.76 4.69 0.40
C LEU A 61 -23.05 4.53 1.76
N PRO A 62 -21.89 3.86 1.80
CA PRO A 62 -20.99 3.96 2.94
C PRO A 62 -20.67 5.42 3.24
N GLN A 63 -20.51 5.77 4.53
CA GLN A 63 -20.26 7.15 4.97
C GLN A 63 -19.12 7.83 4.20
N ALA A 64 -18.00 7.12 3.98
CA ALA A 64 -16.84 7.66 3.26
C ALA A 64 -17.09 7.99 1.78
N LEU A 65 -18.24 7.62 1.21
CA LEU A 65 -18.64 7.90 -0.17
C LEU A 65 -19.83 8.87 -0.26
N GLN A 66 -20.35 9.36 0.86
CA GLN A 66 -21.46 10.32 0.90
C GLN A 66 -21.01 11.73 0.53
N THR A 67 -21.89 12.50 -0.10
CA THR A 67 -21.63 13.84 -0.65
C THR A 67 -21.24 14.85 0.43
N SER A 68 -21.82 14.72 1.63
CA SER A 68 -21.50 15.60 2.76
C SER A 68 -20.10 15.38 3.35
N ASN A 69 -19.41 14.29 2.95
CA ASN A 69 -18.15 13.84 3.53
C ASN A 69 -18.19 13.86 5.08
N PRO A 70 -19.12 13.10 5.70
CA PRO A 70 -19.30 13.07 7.14
C PRO A 70 -18.14 12.39 7.88
#